data_AF-A0A426TMN3-F1
#
_entry.id   AF-A0A426TMN3-F1
#
_cell.length_a   1.000
_cell.length_b   1.000
_cell.length_c   1.000
_cell.angle_alpha   90.00
_cell.angle_beta   90.00
_cell.angle_gamma   90.00
#
_symmetry.space_group_name_H-M   'P 1'
#
loop_
_entity.id
_entity.type
_entity.pdbx_description
1 polymer ?
#
loop_
_entity_poly.entity_id
_entity_poly.type
_entity_poly.pdbx_seq_one_letter_code
_entity_poly.pdbx_strand_id
1 'polypeptide(L)'
;AGKNIELTLRLRGVKRAERRAEAERLLELLRLGGAHRKRVHELSGGMRQRVALARALAQDSDVLLMDEPFAALDAITRDVLHDELTRVWQETGVCVLFVTHNVREAVRLAQRVVLLSSRPGRIAQEWTIGIPQPRRIEDQAVAELSVEITES
;
A
#
# COMPACT_ATOMS: atom_id res chain seq x y z
N ALA A 1 -5.29 0.98 -17.84
CA ALA A 1 -5.21 1.23 -16.39
C ALA A 1 -6.30 2.22 -16.03
N GLY A 2 -6.34 3.37 -16.72
CA GLY A 2 -7.31 4.44 -16.50
C GLY A 2 -8.76 3.99 -16.56
N LYS A 3 -9.16 3.20 -17.58
CA LYS A 3 -10.55 2.69 -17.67
C LYS A 3 -11.01 1.87 -16.45
N ASN A 4 -10.11 1.16 -15.76
CA ASN A 4 -10.46 0.43 -14.54
C ASN A 4 -10.67 1.38 -13.35
N ILE A 5 -9.94 2.49 -13.30
CA ILE A 5 -10.07 3.52 -12.26
C ILE A 5 -11.32 4.36 -12.54
N GLU A 6 -11.55 4.77 -13.78
CA GLU A 6 -12.76 5.48 -14.20
C GLU A 6 -14.04 4.68 -13.94
N LEU A 7 -13.98 3.35 -14.05
CA LEU A 7 -15.09 2.48 -13.66
C LEU A 7 -15.41 2.65 -12.17
N THR A 8 -14.40 2.61 -11.29
CA THR A 8 -14.58 2.86 -9.86
C THR A 8 -15.16 4.25 -9.60
N LEU A 9 -14.59 5.29 -10.23
CA LEU A 9 -15.08 6.67 -10.09
C LEU A 9 -16.53 6.82 -10.59
N ARG A 10 -16.91 6.09 -11.65
CA ARG A 10 -18.30 6.04 -12.12
C ARG A 10 -19.23 5.44 -11.08
N LEU A 11 -18.82 4.34 -10.44
CA LEU A 11 -19.61 3.68 -9.39
C LEU A 11 -19.75 4.57 -8.15
N ARG A 12 -18.74 5.40 -7.86
CA ARG A 12 -18.78 6.46 -6.83
C ARG A 12 -19.66 7.66 -7.21
N GLY A 13 -20.17 7.73 -8.44
CA GLY A 13 -21.02 8.83 -8.90
C GLY A 13 -20.26 10.05 -9.44
N VAL A 14 -18.94 9.97 -9.66
CA VAL A 14 -18.17 11.06 -10.27
C VAL A 14 -18.68 11.33 -11.69
N LYS A 15 -18.86 12.61 -12.03
CA LYS A 15 -19.37 13.04 -13.34
C LYS A 15 -18.44 12.60 -14.46
N ARG A 16 -19.01 12.19 -15.60
CA ARG A 16 -18.25 11.66 -16.75
C ARG A 16 -17.11 12.60 -17.19
N ALA A 17 -17.32 13.91 -17.14
CA ALA A 17 -16.34 14.91 -17.53
C ALA A 17 -15.09 14.94 -16.61
N GLU A 18 -15.23 14.55 -15.34
CA GLU A 18 -14.18 14.66 -14.33
C GLU A 18 -13.37 13.35 -14.17
N ARG A 19 -13.97 12.20 -14.52
CA ARG A 19 -13.37 10.87 -14.27
C ARG A 19 -11.99 10.69 -14.85
N ARG A 20 -11.76 11.21 -16.07
CA ARG A 20 -10.47 11.03 -16.75
C ARG A 20 -9.37 11.78 -16.02
N ALA A 21 -9.60 13.05 -15.69
CA ALA A 21 -8.64 13.88 -14.98
C ALA A 21 -8.31 13.26 -13.61
N GLU A 22 -9.33 12.80 -12.90
CA GLU A 22 -9.13 12.15 -11.59
C GLU A 22 -8.39 10.80 -11.71
N ALA A 23 -8.69 10.00 -12.75
CA ALA A 23 -7.96 8.77 -13.00
C ALA A 23 -6.49 9.03 -13.38
N GLU A 24 -6.19 10.09 -14.12
CA GLU A 24 -4.83 10.50 -14.44
C GLU A 24 -4.10 10.98 -13.18
N ARG A 25 -4.74 11.79 -12.32
CA ARG A 25 -4.21 12.23 -11.02
C ARG A 25 -3.85 11.06 -10.12
N LEU A 26 -4.73 10.07 -9.98
CA LEU A 26 -4.49 8.86 -9.17
C LEU A 26 -3.38 7.97 -9.74
N LEU A 27 -3.23 7.92 -11.08
CA LEU A 27 -2.12 7.23 -11.71
C LEU A 27 -0.80 7.96 -11.47
N GLU A 28 -0.78 9.29 -11.55
CA GLU A 28 0.40 10.12 -11.26
C GLU A 28 0.83 9.97 -9.79
N LEU A 29 -0.13 9.96 -8.86
CA LEU A 29 0.12 9.74 -7.44
C LEU A 29 0.91 8.46 -7.18
N LEU A 30 0.76 7.44 -8.03
CA LEU A 30 1.44 6.14 -7.91
C LEU A 30 2.56 5.95 -8.96
N ARG A 31 3.08 7.06 -9.51
CA ARG A 31 4.14 7.07 -10.53
C ARG A 31 3.82 6.19 -11.75
N LEU A 32 2.55 6.18 -12.15
CA LEU A 32 2.02 5.52 -13.34
C LEU A 32 1.55 6.53 -14.40
N GLY A 33 2.13 7.73 -14.42
CA GLY A 33 1.90 8.74 -15.46
C GLY A 33 1.99 8.14 -16.86
N GLY A 34 1.05 8.51 -17.74
CA GLY A 34 0.97 7.96 -19.10
C GLY A 34 0.48 6.51 -19.21
N ALA A 35 0.30 5.76 -18.11
CA ALA A 35 -0.20 4.38 -18.14
C ALA A 35 -1.72 4.28 -18.35
N HIS A 36 -2.44 5.40 -18.43
CA HIS A 36 -3.90 5.44 -18.54
C HIS A 36 -4.42 4.49 -19.63
N ARG A 37 -3.85 4.59 -20.83
CA ARG A 37 -4.23 3.82 -22.03
C ARG A 37 -3.75 2.37 -22.06
N LYS A 38 -2.78 1.99 -21.21
CA LYS A 38 -2.24 0.62 -21.17
C LYS A 38 -3.30 -0.39 -20.72
N ARG A 39 -3.44 -1.53 -21.37
CA ARG A 39 -4.31 -2.65 -20.95
C ARG A 39 -3.65 -3.42 -19.81
N VAL A 40 -4.42 -4.20 -19.06
CA VAL A 40 -3.92 -4.94 -17.87
C VAL A 40 -2.78 -5.90 -18.21
N HIS A 41 -2.81 -6.52 -19.38
CA HIS A 41 -1.73 -7.41 -19.87
C HIS A 41 -0.47 -6.66 -20.32
N GLU A 42 -0.53 -5.35 -20.54
CA GLU A 42 0.62 -4.51 -20.91
C GLU A 42 1.33 -3.92 -19.66
N LEU A 43 0.84 -4.25 -18.46
CA LEU A 43 1.39 -3.79 -17.20
C LEU A 43 2.29 -4.89 -16.60
N SER A 44 3.46 -4.52 -16.11
CA SER A 44 4.27 -5.42 -15.27
C SER A 44 3.54 -5.78 -13.97
N GLY A 45 4.01 -6.79 -13.24
CA GLY A 45 3.42 -7.19 -11.94
C GLY A 45 3.26 -6.02 -10.98
N GLY A 46 4.33 -5.26 -10.74
CA GLY A 46 4.28 -4.07 -9.88
C GLY A 46 3.48 -2.90 -10.45
N MET A 47 3.34 -2.77 -11.77
CA MET A 47 2.39 -1.80 -12.33
C MET A 47 0.95 -2.22 -12.06
N ARG A 48 0.63 -3.52 -12.14
CA ARG A 48 -0.73 -4.02 -11.85
C ARG A 48 -1.12 -3.77 -10.39
N GLN A 49 -0.21 -4.01 -9.45
CA GLN A 49 -0.46 -3.71 -8.03
C GLN A 49 -0.63 -2.20 -7.78
N ARG A 50 0.21 -1.35 -8.37
CA ARG A 50 0.01 0.11 -8.31
C ARG A 50 -1.33 0.54 -8.90
N VAL A 51 -1.78 -0.05 -10.00
CA VAL A 51 -3.12 0.22 -10.53
C VAL A 51 -4.22 -0.27 -9.58
N ALA A 52 -4.01 -1.38 -8.87
CA ALA A 52 -4.97 -1.85 -7.85
C ALA A 52 -5.07 -0.85 -6.67
N LEU A 53 -3.95 -0.31 -6.21
CA LEU A 53 -3.93 0.75 -5.20
C LEU A 53 -4.64 2.01 -5.71
N ALA A 54 -4.40 2.43 -6.96
CA ALA A 54 -5.11 3.56 -7.57
C ALA A 54 -6.63 3.37 -7.55
N ARG A 55 -7.08 2.15 -7.84
CA ARG A 55 -8.50 1.78 -7.82
C ARG A 55 -9.09 1.81 -6.41
N ALA A 56 -8.32 1.38 -5.41
CA ALA A 56 -8.75 1.43 -4.02
C ALA A 56 -8.91 2.89 -3.55
N LEU A 57 -7.93 3.76 -3.86
CA LEU A 57 -8.01 5.19 -3.56
C LEU A 57 -9.16 5.88 -4.30
N ALA A 58 -9.48 5.45 -5.53
CA ALA A 58 -10.62 5.95 -6.28
C ALA A 58 -11.99 5.67 -5.63
N GLN A 59 -12.07 4.73 -4.67
CA GLN A 59 -13.31 4.44 -3.95
C GLN A 59 -13.66 5.51 -2.91
N ASP A 60 -12.73 6.39 -2.54
CA ASP A 60 -12.91 7.34 -1.43
C ASP A 60 -13.23 6.64 -0.10
N SER A 61 -12.57 5.51 0.13
CA SER A 61 -12.74 4.74 1.35
C SER A 61 -11.81 5.28 2.43
N ASP A 62 -12.32 5.43 3.66
CA ASP A 62 -11.52 5.83 4.83
C ASP A 62 -10.49 4.76 5.25
N VAL A 63 -10.65 3.53 4.75
CA VAL A 63 -9.83 2.37 5.09
C VAL A 63 -9.38 1.61 3.84
N LEU A 64 -8.09 1.31 3.76
CA LEU A 64 -7.44 0.47 2.78
C LEU A 64 -7.00 -0.85 3.42
N LEU A 65 -7.58 -1.96 2.96
CA LEU A 65 -7.22 -3.31 3.38
C LEU A 65 -6.33 -3.98 2.33
N MET A 66 -5.21 -4.55 2.75
CA MET A 66 -4.25 -5.18 1.84
C MET A 66 -3.79 -6.54 2.40
N ASP A 67 -3.95 -7.61 1.63
CA ASP A 67 -3.47 -8.94 2.00
C ASP A 67 -2.21 -9.28 1.19
N GLU A 68 -1.07 -9.40 1.88
CA GLU A 68 0.26 -9.66 1.30
C GLU A 68 0.59 -8.79 0.07
N PRO A 69 0.42 -7.46 0.15
CA PRO A 69 0.46 -6.59 -1.02
C PRO A 69 1.82 -6.55 -1.73
N PHE A 70 2.90 -6.92 -1.05
CA PHE A 70 4.27 -6.75 -1.55
C PHE A 70 5.00 -8.07 -1.79
N ALA A 71 4.40 -9.22 -1.47
CA ALA A 71 5.04 -10.54 -1.52
C ALA A 71 5.50 -10.96 -2.93
N ALA A 72 4.77 -10.53 -3.97
CA ALA A 72 5.04 -10.92 -5.36
C ALA A 72 6.00 -9.97 -6.11
N LEU A 73 6.68 -9.07 -5.40
CA LEU A 73 7.52 -8.03 -5.98
C LEU A 73 9.01 -8.31 -5.80
N ASP A 74 9.79 -7.89 -6.79
CA ASP A 74 11.23 -7.75 -6.63
C ASP A 74 11.56 -6.63 -5.63
N ALA A 75 12.78 -6.68 -5.08
CA ALA A 75 13.20 -5.77 -4.01
C ALA A 75 13.12 -4.29 -4.40
N ILE A 76 13.47 -3.93 -5.63
CA ILE A 76 13.46 -2.53 -6.10
C ILE A 76 12.02 -2.03 -6.22
N THR A 77 11.15 -2.81 -6.86
CA THR A 77 9.74 -2.43 -7.03
C THR A 77 9.02 -2.34 -5.69
N ARG A 78 9.34 -3.23 -4.75
CA ARG A 78 8.80 -3.22 -3.38
C ARG A 78 9.22 -1.95 -2.62
N ASP A 79 10.50 -1.59 -2.68
CA ASP A 79 11.01 -0.38 -2.01
C ASP A 79 10.29 0.88 -2.48
N VAL A 80 10.12 1.02 -3.80
CA VAL A 80 9.34 2.10 -4.40
C VAL A 80 7.90 2.10 -3.90
N LEU A 81 7.25 0.93 -3.84
CA LEU A 81 5.87 0.84 -3.38
C LEU A 81 5.68 1.15 -1.89
N HIS A 82 6.66 0.81 -1.05
CA HIS A 82 6.64 1.19 0.36
C HIS A 82 6.69 2.71 0.54
N ASP A 83 7.55 3.38 -0.23
CA ASP A 83 7.65 4.84 -0.22
C ASP A 83 6.35 5.48 -0.70
N GLU A 84 5.75 4.95 -1.78
CA GLU A 84 4.46 5.45 -2.28
C GLU A 84 3.32 5.22 -1.29
N LEU A 85 3.25 4.05 -0.62
CA LEU A 85 2.21 3.80 0.38
C LEU A 85 2.35 4.77 1.57
N THR A 86 3.57 5.00 2.04
CA THR A 86 3.85 5.95 3.13
C THR A 86 3.44 7.37 2.74
N ARG A 87 3.80 7.80 1.52
CA ARG A 87 3.43 9.11 1.00
C ARG A 87 1.92 9.27 0.83
N VAL A 88 1.24 8.28 0.24
CA VAL A 88 -0.21 8.28 0.08
C VAL A 88 -0.91 8.39 1.43
N TRP A 89 -0.47 7.62 2.42
CA TRP A 89 -0.99 7.70 3.78
C TRP A 89 -0.82 9.11 4.37
N GLN A 90 0.37 9.72 4.22
CA GLN A 90 0.64 11.07 4.71
C GLN A 90 -0.19 12.15 4.01
N GLU A 91 -0.40 12.04 2.68
CA GLU A 91 -1.16 13.02 1.90
C GLU A 91 -2.67 12.89 2.07
N THR A 92 -3.19 11.67 2.23
CA THR A 92 -4.64 11.40 2.22
C THR A 92 -5.23 11.15 3.60
N GLY A 93 -4.42 10.75 4.58
CA GLY A 93 -4.90 10.35 5.91
C GLY A 93 -5.67 9.02 5.92
N VAL A 94 -5.68 8.27 4.81
CA VAL A 94 -6.39 6.98 4.73
C VAL A 94 -5.86 5.99 5.76
N CYS A 95 -6.73 5.30 6.49
CA CYS A 95 -6.30 4.23 7.40
C CYS A 95 -5.84 3.02 6.57
N VAL A 96 -4.60 2.56 6.76
CA VAL A 96 -4.08 1.38 6.06
C VAL A 96 -3.94 0.22 7.04
N LEU A 97 -4.60 -0.90 6.73
CA LEU A 97 -4.39 -2.18 7.39
C LEU A 97 -3.87 -3.15 6.35
N PHE A 98 -2.68 -3.70 6.61
CA PHE A 98 -2.12 -4.73 5.75
C PHE A 98 -1.65 -5.95 6.56
N VAL A 99 -1.76 -7.11 5.94
CA VAL A 99 -1.23 -8.37 6.46
C VAL A 99 0.05 -8.69 5.69
N THR A 100 1.10 -9.06 6.43
CA THR A 100 2.39 -9.45 5.86
C THR A 100 3.05 -10.51 6.75
N HIS A 101 3.78 -11.43 6.13
CA HIS A 101 4.69 -12.35 6.81
C HIS A 101 6.10 -11.76 6.99
N ASN A 102 6.36 -10.53 6.50
CA ASN A 102 7.64 -9.86 6.62
C ASN A 102 7.62 -8.83 7.77
N VAL A 103 8.23 -9.18 8.91
CA VAL A 103 8.26 -8.32 10.10
C VAL A 103 8.93 -6.97 9.83
N ARG A 104 10.02 -6.93 9.04
CA ARG A 104 10.71 -5.67 8.70
C ARG A 104 9.82 -4.73 7.90
N GLU A 105 8.96 -5.27 7.04
CA GLU A 105 7.98 -4.51 6.28
C GLU A 105 6.91 -3.93 7.20
N ALA A 106 6.42 -4.72 8.15
CA ALA A 106 5.48 -4.26 9.18
C ALA A 106 6.06 -3.08 9.98
N VAL A 107 7.29 -3.21 10.48
CA VAL A 107 7.97 -2.16 11.26
C VAL A 107 8.29 -0.92 10.42
N ARG A 108 8.66 -1.08 9.14
CA ARG A 108 8.91 0.07 8.24
C ARG A 108 7.67 0.91 8.01
N LEU A 109 6.52 0.28 7.75
CA LEU A 109 5.34 0.98 7.25
C LEU A 109 4.37 1.38 8.35
N ALA A 110 4.21 0.55 9.38
CA ALA A 110 3.11 0.69 10.33
C ALA A 110 3.44 1.61 11.51
N GLN A 111 2.39 2.21 12.07
CA GLN A 111 2.45 2.91 13.37
C GLN A 111 2.16 1.94 14.52
N ARG A 112 1.48 0.82 14.22
CA ARG A 112 1.15 -0.27 15.15
C ARG A 112 1.33 -1.61 14.46
N VAL A 113 1.98 -2.57 15.11
CA VAL A 113 2.15 -3.94 14.63
C VAL A 113 1.45 -4.88 15.58
N VAL A 114 0.63 -5.79 15.04
CA VAL A 114 -0.12 -6.79 15.81
C VAL A 114 0.34 -8.16 15.35
N LEU A 115 0.90 -8.94 16.27
CA LEU A 115 1.29 -10.33 16.02
C LEU A 115 0.11 -11.25 16.33
N LEU A 116 -0.22 -12.13 15.38
CA LEU A 116 -1.27 -13.13 15.53
C LEU A 116 -0.69 -14.51 15.79
N SER A 117 -1.24 -15.23 16.78
CA SER A 117 -0.88 -16.62 17.05
C SER A 117 -1.41 -17.56 15.97
N SER A 118 -0.68 -18.64 15.69
CA SER A 118 -0.97 -19.53 14.56
C SER A 118 -2.29 -20.29 14.71
N ARG A 119 -2.60 -20.81 15.92
CA ARG A 119 -3.87 -21.50 16.25
C ARG A 119 -4.14 -21.50 17.77
N PRO A 120 -5.36 -21.13 18.23
CA PRO A 120 -6.37 -20.34 17.51
C PRO A 120 -5.82 -18.93 17.20
N GLY A 121 -6.37 -18.27 16.17
CA GLY A 121 -5.98 -16.90 15.80
C GLY A 121 -6.35 -15.92 16.92
N ARG A 122 -5.38 -15.56 17.74
CA ARG A 122 -5.51 -14.58 18.82
C ARG A 122 -4.42 -13.54 18.64
N ILE A 123 -4.66 -12.35 19.16
CA ILE A 123 -3.58 -11.37 19.30
C ILE A 123 -2.60 -11.93 20.34
N ALA A 124 -1.40 -12.26 19.88
CA ALA A 124 -0.33 -12.70 20.75
C ALA A 124 0.29 -11.49 21.46
N GLN A 125 0.60 -10.44 20.69
CA GLN A 125 1.23 -9.24 21.19
C GLN A 125 1.02 -8.07 20.22
N GLU A 126 1.19 -6.84 20.73
CA GLU A 126 1.07 -5.60 19.97
C GLU A 126 2.24 -4.67 20.31
N TRP A 127 2.73 -3.94 19.30
CA TRP A 127 3.76 -2.91 19.43
C TRP A 127 3.29 -1.60 18.82
N THR A 128 3.56 -0.49 19.51
CA THR A 128 3.48 0.86 18.94
C THR A 128 4.85 1.26 18.43
N ILE A 129 4.95 1.63 17.14
CA ILE A 129 6.23 1.90 16.49
C ILE A 129 6.62 3.37 16.67
N GLY A 130 7.50 3.63 17.64
CA GLY A 130 8.00 4.97 17.98
C GLY A 130 9.09 5.55 17.07
N ILE A 131 9.44 4.88 15.96
CA ILE A 131 10.48 5.33 15.03
C ILE A 131 9.89 6.43 14.11
N PRO A 132 10.51 7.60 13.91
CA PRO A 132 9.97 8.62 12.99
C PRO A 132 10.00 8.15 11.52
N GLN A 133 9.13 8.71 10.68
CA GLN A 133 9.20 8.56 9.21
C GLN A 133 10.13 9.62 8.59
N PRO A 134 10.78 9.35 7.44
CA PRO A 134 10.73 8.12 6.64
C PRO A 134 11.63 7.01 7.22
N ARG A 135 11.17 5.75 7.11
CA ARG A 135 11.91 4.54 7.52
C ARG A 135 12.33 3.70 6.32
N ARG A 136 13.49 3.06 6.42
CA ARG A 136 14.04 2.08 5.47
C ARG A 136 14.09 0.70 6.11
N ILE A 137 14.10 -0.37 5.30
CA ILE A 137 14.22 -1.75 5.83
C ILE A 137 15.60 -1.97 6.45
N GLU A 138 16.58 -1.20 5.98
CA GLU A 138 17.99 -1.25 6.37
C GLU A 138 18.30 -0.43 7.62
N ASP A 139 17.36 0.39 8.11
CA ASP A 139 17.58 1.22 9.30
C ASP A 139 17.81 0.34 10.53
N GLN A 140 18.82 0.71 11.34
CA GLN A 140 19.16 -0.05 12.54
C GLN A 140 17.97 -0.20 13.50
N ALA A 141 17.24 0.88 13.77
CA ALA A 141 16.08 0.83 14.66
C ALA A 141 14.96 -0.08 14.13
N VAL A 142 14.78 -0.16 12.81
CA VAL A 142 13.81 -1.08 12.18
C VAL A 142 14.29 -2.52 12.36
N ALA A 143 15.57 -2.78 12.16
CA ALA A 143 16.16 -4.10 12.33
C ALA A 143 16.06 -4.61 13.78
N GLU A 144 16.41 -3.78 14.76
CA GLU A 144 16.34 -4.11 16.20
C GLU A 144 14.92 -4.49 16.62
N LEU A 145 13.94 -3.64 16.31
CA LEU A 145 12.54 -3.91 16.66
C LEU A 145 11.96 -5.12 15.90
N SER A 146 12.45 -5.37 14.67
CA SER A 146 12.03 -6.57 13.93
C SER A 146 12.54 -7.85 14.56
N VAL A 147 13.74 -7.85 15.14
CA VAL A 147 14.29 -8.99 15.88
C VAL A 147 13.45 -9.23 17.13
N GLU A 148 13.17 -8.18 17.90
CA GLU A 148 12.31 -8.26 19.10
C GLU A 148 10.95 -8.90 18.81
N ILE A 149 10.26 -8.45 17.74
CA ILE A 149 8.96 -9.00 17.34
C ILE A 149 9.07 -10.46 16.89
N THR A 150 10.17 -10.84 16.25
CA THR A 150 10.36 -12.22 15.74
C THR A 150 10.68 -13.21 16.86
N GLU A 151 11.31 -12.75 17.95
CA GLU A 151 11.71 -13.57 19.10
C GLU A 151 10.64 -13.67 20.20
N SER A 152 9.53 -12.93 20.06
CA SER A 152 8.37 -12.94 20.98
C SER A 152 7.42 -14.12 20.74
#